data_AF-A0A9X7ARX5-F1
#
_entry.id   AF-A0A9X7ARX5-F1
#
_cell.length_a   1.000
_cell.length_b   1.000
_cell.length_c   1.000
_cell.angle_alpha   90.00
_cell.angle_beta   90.00
_cell.angle_gamma   90.00
#
_symmetry.space_group_name_H-M   'P 1'
#
loop_
_entity.id
_entity.type
_entity.pdbx_description
1 polymer ?
#
loop_
_entity_poly.entity_id
_entity_poly.type
_entity_poly.pdbx_seq_one_letter_code
_entity_poly.pdbx_strand_id
1 'polypeptide(L)' 'MNGNKVYKGSALKAWFLSKPNIRRILIPSGDSFHIMNLDEIIDTDYYLITQRDFNSITIEEVELITD' A
#
# COMPACT_ATOMS: atom_id res chain seq x y z
N MET A 1 13.60 -8.58 8.17
CA MET A 1 13.61 -7.19 7.70
C MET A 1 12.61 -7.07 6.56
N ASN A 2 11.38 -6.62 6.83
CA ASN A 2 10.50 -6.21 5.75
C ASN A 2 10.77 -4.74 5.51
N GLY A 3 11.65 -4.45 4.54
CA GLY A 3 11.95 -3.08 4.16
C GLY A 3 10.71 -2.42 3.60
N ASN A 4 10.48 -1.17 4.02
CA ASN A 4 9.47 -0.31 3.43
C ASN A 4 9.75 -0.21 1.92
N LYS A 5 8.70 -0.31 1.10
CA LYS A 5 8.83 -0.24 -0.37
C LYS A 5 7.88 0.80 -0.90
N VAL A 6 8.32 1.56 -1.90
CA VAL A 6 7.47 2.51 -2.61
C VAL A 6 7.05 1.90 -3.93
N TYR A 7 5.76 1.97 -4.24
CA TYR A 7 5.19 1.53 -5.51
C TYR A 7 4.37 2.65 -6.12
N LYS A 8 4.45 2.83 -7.44
CA LYS A 8 3.41 3.55 -8.18
C LYS A 8 2.10 2.76 -8.07
N GLY A 9 0.94 3.42 -7.99
CA GLY A 9 -0.35 2.77 -7.71
C GLY A 9 -0.69 1.61 -8.64
N SER A 10 -0.44 1.76 -9.95
CA SER A 10 -0.60 0.67 -10.92
C SER A 10 0.27 -0.56 -10.59
N ALA A 11 1.53 -0.34 -10.18
CA ALA A 11 2.44 -1.41 -9.77
C ALA A 11 2.04 -2.00 -8.40
N LEU A 12 1.52 -1.19 -7.48
CA LEU A 12 0.99 -1.64 -6.20
C LEU A 12 -0.19 -2.59 -6.41
N LYS A 13 -1.13 -2.23 -7.28
CA LYS A 13 -2.28 -3.09 -7.60
C LYS A 13 -1.85 -4.46 -8.12
N ALA A 14 -0.96 -4.46 -9.11
CA ALA A 14 -0.41 -5.70 -9.68
C ALA A 14 0.34 -6.53 -8.63
N TRP A 15 1.16 -5.86 -7.79
CA TRP A 15 1.87 -6.52 -6.70
C TRP A 15 0.89 -7.14 -5.70
N PHE A 16 -0.15 -6.43 -5.27
CA PHE A 16 -1.13 -6.93 -4.31
C PHE A 16 -1.86 -8.16 -4.85
N LEU A 17 -2.30 -8.13 -6.11
CA LEU A 17 -2.93 -9.28 -6.77
C LEU A 17 -2.01 -10.50 -6.88
N SER A 18 -0.69 -10.29 -6.92
CA SER A 18 0.32 -11.37 -6.90
C SER A 18 0.59 -11.95 -5.49
N LYS A 19 -0.01 -11.39 -4.43
CA LYS A 19 0.19 -11.78 -3.03
C LYS A 19 -1.09 -12.40 -2.46
N PRO A 20 -1.39 -13.69 -2.73
CA PRO A 20 -2.62 -14.34 -2.29
C PRO A 20 -2.80 -14.41 -0.77
N ASN A 21 -1.71 -14.27 -0.01
CA ASN A 21 -1.75 -14.25 1.45
C ASN A 21 -2.14 -12.89 2.03
N ILE A 22 -1.96 -11.80 1.28
CA ILE A 22 -2.32 -10.45 1.71
C ILE A 22 -3.74 -10.17 1.22
N ARG A 23 -4.64 -9.87 2.15
CA ARG A 23 -6.08 -9.73 1.87
C ARG A 23 -6.62 -8.34 2.16
N ARG A 24 -5.83 -7.50 2.84
CA ARG A 24 -6.29 -6.19 3.31
C ARG A 24 -5.24 -5.12 3.06
N ILE A 25 -5.71 -4.01 2.52
CA ILE A 25 -4.98 -2.75 2.42
C ILE A 25 -5.56 -1.84 3.49
N LEU A 26 -4.68 -1.28 4.34
CA LEU A 26 -5.06 -0.45 5.47
C LEU A 26 -4.50 0.96 5.28
N ILE A 27 -5.32 1.97 5.56
CA ILE A 27 -4.89 3.37 5.62
C ILE A 27 -4.90 3.83 7.08
N PRO A 28 -3.79 4.38 7.60
CA PRO A 28 -3.76 4.98 8.93
C PRO A 28 -4.75 6.16 9.03
N SER A 29 -5.50 6.23 10.13
CA SER A 29 -6.43 7.33 10.41
C SER A 29 -6.46 7.61 11.92
N GLY A 30 -5.69 8.61 12.35
CA GLY A 30 -5.43 8.86 13.76
C GLY A 30 -4.80 7.64 14.42
N ASP A 31 -5.42 7.14 15.50
CA ASP A 31 -4.99 5.93 16.21
C ASP A 31 -5.56 4.62 15.62
N SER A 32 -6.24 4.70 14.46
CA SER A 32 -6.98 3.59 13.85
C SER A 32 -6.59 3.33 12.40
N PHE A 33 -7.25 2.36 11.76
CA PHE A 33 -7.03 1.99 10.37
C PHE A 33 -8.37 1.79 9.65
N HIS A 34 -8.45 2.27 8.41
CA HIS A 34 -9.57 1.97 7.51
C HIS A 34 -9.14 0.96 6.46
N ILE A 35 -10.06 0.08 6.06
CA ILE A 35 -9.83 -0.84 4.94
C ILE A 35 -10.09 -0.07 3.66
N MET A 36 -9.11 -0.08 2.77
CA MET A 36 -9.23 0.45 1.41
C MET A 36 -9.38 -0.69 0.41
N ASN A 37 -10.24 -0.50 -0.58
CA ASN A 37 -10.37 -1.39 -1.72
C ASN A 37 -9.29 -1.10 -2.77
N LEU A 38 -8.94 -2.13 -3.53
CA LEU A 38 -7.85 -2.05 -4.51
C LEU A 38 -8.12 -1.02 -5.63
N ASP A 39 -9.39 -0.80 -5.98
CA ASP A 39 -9.85 0.13 -7.01
C ASP A 39 -9.72 1.61 -6.59
N GLU A 40 -9.68 1.88 -5.29
CA GLU A 40 -9.49 3.24 -4.75
C GLU A 40 -8.05 3.74 -4.88
N ILE A 41 -7.08 2.85 -5.18
CA ILE A 41 -5.69 3.23 -5.44
C ILE A 41 -5.61 3.95 -6.79
N ILE A 42 -4.98 5.13 -6.82
CA ILE A 42 -4.82 5.91 -8.05
C ILE A 42 -3.56 5.43 -8.79
N ASP A 43 -3.70 5.08 -10.07
CA ASP A 43 -2.62 4.43 -10.83
C ASP A 43 -1.38 5.29 -11.02
N THR A 44 -1.52 6.63 -10.94
CA THR A 44 -0.45 7.61 -11.13
C THR A 44 0.34 7.93 -9.87
N ASP A 45 -0.25 7.71 -8.70
CA ASP A 45 0.28 8.19 -7.43
C ASP A 45 1.28 7.18 -6.85
N TYR A 46 2.06 7.60 -5.85
CA TYR A 46 3.04 6.74 -5.21
C TYR A 46 2.62 6.41 -3.79
N TYR A 47 2.84 5.17 -3.40
CA TYR A 47 2.44 4.64 -2.10
C TYR A 47 3.60 3.93 -1.43
N LEU A 48 3.86 4.31 -0.18
CA LEU A 48 4.74 3.60 0.74
C LEU A 48 3.97 2.43 1.35
N ILE A 49 4.44 1.21 1.14
CA ILE A 49 3.88 0.03 1.76
C ILE A 49 4.70 -0.40 2.99
N THR A 50 4.00 -0.69 4.07
CA THR A 50 4.57 -1.29 5.28
C THR A 50 3.80 -2.56 5.62
N GLN A 51 4.50 -3.69 5.79
CA GLN A 51 3.83 -4.92 6.20
C GLN A 51 3.52 -4.86 7.69
N ARG A 52 2.24 -4.96 8.04
CA ARG A 52 1.77 -4.95 9.43
C ARG A 52 1.78 -6.36 10.01
N ASP A 53 1.18 -7.31 9.30
CA ASP A 53 1.11 -8.71 9.71
C ASP A 53 1.14 -9.65 8.49
N PHE A 54 0.88 -10.94 8.69
CA PHE A 54 0.93 -11.95 7.63
C PHE A 54 -0.11 -11.75 6.52
N ASN A 55 -1.22 -11.05 6.78
CA ASN A 55 -2.34 -10.90 5.86
C ASN A 55 -2.71 -9.44 5.52
N SER A 56 -2.06 -8.46 6.13
CA SER A 56 -2.35 -7.05 5.92
C SER A 56 -1.11 -6.19 5.68
N ILE A 57 -1.30 -5.17 4.85
CA ILE A 57 -0.34 -4.08 4.64
C ILE A 57 -1.00 -2.75 5.03
N THR A 58 -0.18 -1.81 5.49
CA THR A 58 -0.55 -0.39 5.52
C THR A 58 0.03 0.32 4.31
N ILE A 59 -0.71 1.29 3.79
CA ILE A 59 -0.24 2.17 2.72
C ILE A 59 -0.37 3.63 3.14
N GLU A 60 0.58 4.43 2.68
CA GLU A 60 0.59 5.88 2.83
C GLU A 60 0.94 6.48 1.46
N GLU A 61 0.16 7.46 1.02
CA GLU A 61 0.47 8.21 -0.19
C GLU A 61 1.72 9.06 0.04
N VAL A 62 2.63 9.07 -0.92
CA VAL A 62 3.90 9.78 -0.85
C VAL A 62 4.18 10.48 -2.16
N GLU A 63 4.94 11.57 -2.10
CA GLU A 63 5.43 12.27 -3.29
C GLU A 63 6.81 11.73 -3.69
N LEU A 64 7.02 11.56 -5.00
CA LEU A 64 8.34 11.27 -5.54
C LEU A 64 9.12 12.57 -5.67
N ILE A 65 10.17 12.74 -4.87
CA ILE A 65 11.11 13.86 -5.01
C ILE A 65 12.10 13.50 -6.12
N THR A 66 12.09 14.28 -7.20
CA THR A 66 13.08 14.22 -8.29
C THR A 66 13.90 15.50 -8.30
N ASP A 67 15.24 15.37 -8.41
CA ASP A 67 16.16 16.49 -8.60
C ASP A 67 15.92 17.27 -9.90
#